data_AF-A0A932ZEY0-F1
#
_entry.id   AF-A0A932ZEY0-F1
#
_cell.length_a   1.000
_cell.length_b   1.000
_cell.length_c   1.000
_cell.angle_alpha   90.00
_cell.angle_beta   90.00
_cell.angle_gamma   90.00
#
_symmetry.space_group_name_H-M   'P 1'
#
loop_
_entity.id
_entity.type
_entity.pdbx_description
1 polymer ?
#
loop_
_entity_poly.entity_id
_entity_poly.type
_entity_poly.pdbx_seq_one_letter_code
_entity_poly.pdbx_strand_id
1 'polypeptide(L)' 'MPELPKWELSHIGLFVTDMDRMREFYTRLLGFKVMDAGEVRSGVRLTFLSKDPKDHHQIVLVTGREK' A
#
# COMPACT_ATOMS: atom_id res chain seq x y z
N MET A 1 4.13 8.38 -34.81
CA MET A 1 4.57 7.50 -33.70
C MET A 1 3.51 6.42 -33.55
N PRO A 2 3.86 5.14 -33.39
CA PRO A 2 2.85 4.09 -33.23
C PRO A 2 2.03 4.32 -31.95
N GLU A 3 0.72 4.05 -31.98
CA GLU A 3 -0.08 4.02 -30.76
C GLU A 3 0.31 2.80 -29.92
N LEU A 4 0.67 3.05 -28.68
CA LEU A 4 0.95 2.01 -27.70
C LEU A 4 -0.32 1.65 -26.91
N PRO A 5 -0.43 0.42 -26.39
CA PRO A 5 -1.53 0.04 -25.51
C PRO A 5 -1.60 0.97 -24.30
N LYS A 6 -2.82 1.37 -23.91
CA LYS A 6 -3.04 2.09 -22.65
C LYS A 6 -2.96 1.10 -21.49
N TRP A 7 -2.10 1.38 -20.53
CA TRP A 7 -1.97 0.64 -19.27
C TRP A 7 -1.83 1.63 -18.13
N GLU A 8 -2.27 1.21 -16.95
CA GLU A 8 -2.12 1.96 -15.70
C GLU A 8 -1.56 1.02 -14.65
N LEU A 9 -0.73 1.55 -13.75
CA LEU A 9 -0.20 0.79 -12.63
C LEU A 9 -1.33 0.54 -11.61
N SER A 10 -1.70 -0.72 -11.39
CA SER A 10 -2.77 -1.06 -10.45
C SER A 10 -2.38 -0.83 -8.99
N HIS A 11 -1.36 -1.52 -8.48
CA HIS A 11 -0.93 -1.37 -7.09
C HIS A 11 0.50 -1.89 -6.87
N ILE A 12 1.10 -1.48 -5.77
CA ILE A 12 2.43 -1.94 -5.31
C ILE A 12 2.37 -2.49 -3.88
N GLY A 13 3.11 -3.57 -3.63
CA GLY A 13 3.31 -4.14 -2.30
C GLY A 13 4.71 -3.80 -1.77
N LEU A 14 4.79 -3.37 -0.52
CA LEU A 14 6.04 -2.97 0.14
C LEU A 14 6.21 -3.71 1.46
N PHE A 15 7.30 -4.48 1.58
CA PHE A 15 7.71 -4.97 2.90
C PHE A 15 8.34 -3.84 3.72
N VAL A 16 7.85 -3.65 4.94
CA VAL A 16 8.25 -2.58 5.84
C VAL A 16 8.84 -3.12 7.14
N THR A 17 9.79 -2.37 7.70
CA THR A 17 10.45 -2.70 8.97
C THR A 17 9.64 -2.25 10.18
N ASP A 18 8.77 -1.25 10.01
CA ASP A 18 7.91 -0.68 11.05
C ASP A 18 6.57 -0.29 10.41
N MET A 19 5.51 -1.02 10.76
CA MET A 19 4.18 -0.82 10.18
C MET A 19 3.57 0.51 10.60
N ASP A 20 3.69 0.86 11.88
CA ASP A 20 3.01 2.03 12.43
C ASP A 20 3.65 3.31 11.89
N ARG A 21 4.98 3.36 11.84
CA ARG A 21 5.71 4.49 11.25
C ARG A 21 5.42 4.67 9.77
N MET A 22 5.35 3.57 9.00
CA MET A 22 5.05 3.67 7.57
C MET A 22 3.60 4.08 7.33
N ARG A 23 2.64 3.54 8.07
CA ARG A 23 1.24 3.97 8.00
C ARG A 23 1.11 5.45 8.32
N GLU A 24 1.80 5.98 9.33
CA GLU A 24 1.80 7.41 9.62
C GLU A 24 2.38 8.23 8.47
N PHE A 25 3.52 7.83 7.90
CA PHE A 25 4.12 8.52 6.77
C PHE A 25 3.17 8.60 5.56
N TYR A 26 2.58 7.47 5.15
CA TYR A 26 1.69 7.46 3.98
C TYR A 26 0.37 8.19 4.24
N THR A 27 -0.19 8.13 5.45
CA THR A 27 -1.47 8.79 5.75
C THR A 27 -1.31 10.28 6.06
N ARG A 28 -0.35 10.66 6.91
CA ARG A 28 -0.19 12.03 7.39
C ARG A 28 0.58 12.91 6.40
N LEU A 29 1.72 12.44 5.90
CA LEU A 29 2.55 13.25 5.00
C LEU A 29 2.03 13.17 3.57
N LEU A 30 1.75 11.95 3.11
CA LEU A 30 1.32 11.77 1.73
C LEU A 30 -0.19 11.90 1.56
N GLY A 31 -1.02 11.70 2.58
CA GLY A 31 -2.48 11.89 2.46
C GLY A 31 -3.23 10.67 1.90
N PHE A 32 -2.66 9.47 1.98
CA PHE A 32 -3.41 8.24 1.72
C PHE A 32 -4.43 7.98 2.82
N LYS A 33 -5.49 7.25 2.50
CA LYS A 33 -6.44 6.70 3.46
C LYS A 33 -6.20 5.20 3.63
N VAL A 34 -6.36 4.71 4.86
CA VAL A 34 -6.40 3.27 5.14
C VAL A 34 -7.75 2.74 4.69
N MET A 35 -7.73 1.76 3.80
CA MET A 35 -8.92 1.10 3.27
C MET A 35 -9.24 -0.12 4.14
N ASP A 36 -8.23 -0.97 4.32
CA ASP A 36 -8.28 -2.12 5.23
C ASP A 36 -6.94 -2.29 5.95
N ALA A 37 -6.98 -2.87 7.15
CA ALA A 37 -5.81 -3.30 7.87
C ALA A 37 -6.12 -4.55 8.68
N GLY A 38 -5.17 -5.47 8.76
CA GLY A 38 -5.38 -6.71 9.47
C GLY A 38 -4.13 -7.59 9.54
N GLU A 39 -4.25 -8.65 10.32
CA GLU A 39 -3.24 -9.69 10.43
C GLU A 39 -3.71 -10.93 9.65
N VAL A 40 -2.82 -11.50 8.85
CA VAL A 40 -3.04 -12.77 8.15
C VAL A 40 -2.21 -13.86 8.83
N ARG A 41 -2.25 -15.08 8.27
CA ARG A 41 -1.57 -16.25 8.83
C ARG A 41 -0.12 -15.93 9.21
N SER A 42 0.31 -16.50 10.34
CA SER A 42 1.69 -16.40 10.84
C SER A 42 2.10 -14.99 11.29
N GLY A 43 1.17 -14.13 11.72
CA GLY A 43 1.49 -12.83 12.31
C GLY A 43 1.83 -11.73 11.31
N VAL A 44 1.63 -11.98 10.02
CA VAL A 44 1.93 -10.98 8.98
C VAL A 44 0.84 -9.91 8.99
N ARG A 45 1.22 -8.65 9.25
CA ARG A 45 0.30 -7.52 9.21
C ARG A 45 0.32 -6.87 7.83
N LEU A 46 -0.88 -6.52 7.36
CA LEU A 46 -1.15 -5.84 6.09
C LEU A 46 -1.84 -4.51 6.35
N THR A 47 -1.55 -3.50 5.55
CA THR A 47 -2.33 -2.24 5.50
C THR A 47 -2.48 -1.81 4.05
N PHE A 48 -3.73 -1.72 3.61
CA PHE A 48 -4.12 -1.30 2.26
C PHE A 48 -4.42 0.20 2.26
N LEU A 49 -3.81 0.92 1.31
CA LEU A 49 -3.84 2.37 1.23
C LEU A 49 -4.32 2.83 -0.14
N SER A 50 -5.22 3.81 -0.18
CA SER A 50 -5.67 4.45 -1.43
C SER A 50 -5.78 5.97 -1.30
N LYS A 51 -5.65 6.66 -2.44
CA LYS A 51 -6.01 8.07 -2.62
C LYS A 51 -7.11 8.28 -3.64
N ASP A 52 -7.35 7.30 -4.51
CA ASP A 52 -8.42 7.35 -5.49
C ASP A 52 -9.62 6.55 -4.97
N PRO A 53 -10.81 7.16 -4.81
CA PRO A 53 -12.01 6.42 -4.43
C PRO A 53 -12.43 5.34 -5.44
N LYS A 54 -11.88 5.33 -6.66
CA LYS A 54 -12.11 4.30 -7.69
C LYS A 54 -11.20 3.09 -7.55
N ASP A 55 -10.05 3.24 -6.86
CA ASP A 55 -9.10 2.17 -6.62
C ASP A 55 -9.22 1.67 -5.17
N HIS A 56 -9.49 0.38 -5.00
CA HIS A 56 -9.59 -0.21 -3.66
C HIS A 56 -8.29 -0.06 -2.86
N HIS A 57 -7.13 -0.17 -3.52
CA HIS A 57 -5.84 0.18 -2.95
C HIS A 57 -4.81 0.38 -4.07
N GLN A 58 -3.89 1.30 -3.83
CA GLN A 58 -2.76 1.58 -4.71
C GLN A 58 -1.44 1.14 -4.05
N ILE A 59 -1.40 1.10 -2.71
CA ILE A 59 -0.23 0.64 -1.94
C ILE A 59 -0.69 -0.37 -0.88
N VAL A 60 0.08 -1.44 -0.72
CA VAL A 60 -0.06 -2.41 0.37
C VAL A 60 1.23 -2.43 1.17
N LEU A 61 1.16 -2.11 2.46
CA LEU A 61 2.26 -2.28 3.40
C LEU A 61 2.18 -3.68 4.01
N VAL A 62 3.31 -4.37 4.10
CA VAL A 62 3.41 -5.75 4.59
C VAL A 62 4.55 -5.84 5.60
N THR A 63 4.33 -6.42 6.78
CA THR A 63 5.45 -6.73 7.69
C THR A 63 6.33 -7.84 7.13
N GLY A 64 7.62 -7.87 7.51
CA GLY A 64 8.54 -8.96 7.13
C GLY A 64 9.85 -8.50 6.51
N ARG A 65 10.07 -7.18 6.40
CA ARG A 65 11.39 -6.65 6.03
C ARG A 65 12.30 -6.62 7.26
N GLU A 66 13.49 -7.19 7.13
CA GLU A 66 14.55 -7.09 8.14
C GLU A 66 15.16 -5.67 8.17
N LYS A 67 15.73 -5.28 9.30
CA LYS A 67 16.38 -3.96 9.47
C LYS A 67 17.78 -3.93 8.89
#